data_AF-A0A9W8MEB1-F1
#
_entry.id   AF-A0A9W8MEB1-F1
#
_cell.length_a   1.000
_cell.length_b   1.000
_cell.length_c   1.000
_cell.angle_alpha   90.00
_cell.angle_beta   90.00
_cell.angle_gamma   90.00
#
_symmetry.space_group_name_H-M   'P 1'
#
loop_
_entity.id
_entity.type
_entity.pdbx_description
1 polymer ?
#
loop_
_entity_poly.entity_id
_entity_poly.type
_entity_poly.pdbx_seq_one_letter_code
_entity_poly.pdbx_strand_id
1 'polypeptide(L)'
;MSSLPQEDAAAVVRSDCIIDPGPPAPPLRLPPVKEVLSNYTLLTRIFSNIIPLDDRDANRAVIAAGRKRLLAIARVCSTFRDPALDCLWKCLGSLVPLLLLIDGVSLVDGVYNIADIQADQLGPLFFKCAERVQTLEISERMAIVHKDAPIDPNIYLLLSQQLEAAVDRAVIAYLSLFHHSPFTDAACGRGSRTDFRDGVVPQGVLGDLWDTVLKLTALEALSICLPKSRFNPPSGSLWLLLNRLTHLSSLTLRLATSLIQR
;
A
#
# COMPACT_ATOMS: atom_id res chain seq x y z
N MET A 1 -24.98 39.11 -26.84
CA MET A 1 -26.45 39.13 -27.00
C MET A 1 -26.82 37.94 -27.86
N SER A 2 -27.03 36.78 -27.25
CA SER A 2 -27.51 35.58 -27.96
C SER A 2 -28.53 34.88 -27.08
N SER A 3 -29.77 34.93 -27.54
CA SER A 3 -30.98 34.49 -26.88
C SER A 3 -31.08 32.97 -26.91
N LEU A 4 -31.24 32.34 -25.75
CA LEU A 4 -31.57 30.91 -25.62
C LEU A 4 -33.08 30.71 -25.77
N PRO A 5 -33.54 29.64 -26.44
CA PRO A 5 -34.95 29.36 -26.63
C PRO A 5 -35.54 28.74 -25.36
N GLN A 6 -36.72 29.25 -25.03
CA GLN A 6 -37.58 28.87 -23.93
C GLN A 6 -38.25 27.53 -24.26
N GLU A 7 -37.90 26.47 -23.53
CA GLU A 7 -38.54 25.15 -23.66
C GLU A 7 -39.94 25.16 -23.05
N ASP A 8 -40.91 24.80 -23.88
CA ASP A 8 -42.31 24.67 -23.54
C ASP A 8 -42.56 23.51 -22.57
N ALA A 9 -43.30 23.84 -21.52
CA ALA A 9 -43.75 22.93 -20.49
C ALA A 9 -44.82 21.97 -21.05
N ALA A 10 -44.40 20.79 -21.48
CA ALA A 10 -45.30 19.67 -21.74
C ALA A 10 -45.81 19.11 -20.39
N ALA A 11 -47.10 19.30 -20.15
CA ALA A 11 -47.83 18.75 -19.01
C ALA A 11 -47.78 17.21 -19.04
N VAL A 12 -46.90 16.64 -18.21
CA VAL A 12 -46.81 15.20 -17.97
C VAL A 12 -48.03 14.77 -17.15
N VAL A 13 -48.95 14.08 -17.82
CA VAL A 13 -50.06 13.35 -17.20
C VAL A 13 -49.46 12.25 -16.33
N ARG A 14 -49.43 12.47 -15.02
CA ARG A 14 -49.08 11.43 -14.02
C ARG A 14 -50.25 10.45 -13.94
N SER A 15 -50.11 9.37 -14.69
CA SER A 15 -50.98 8.20 -14.55
C SER A 15 -50.53 7.44 -13.31
N ASP A 16 -51.21 7.70 -12.19
CA ASP A 16 -51.00 6.99 -10.91
C ASP A 16 -51.60 5.58 -11.01
N CYS A 17 -50.91 4.72 -11.77
CA CYS A 17 -51.13 3.28 -11.72
C CYS A 17 -50.68 2.82 -10.33
N ILE A 18 -51.63 2.52 -9.44
CA ILE A 18 -51.38 1.80 -8.19
C ILE A 18 -50.88 0.41 -8.59
N ILE A 19 -49.56 0.29 -8.75
CA ILE A 19 -48.88 -0.99 -8.93
C ILE A 19 -48.93 -1.66 -7.57
N ASP A 20 -49.88 -2.58 -7.42
CA ASP A 20 -49.92 -3.53 -6.31
C ASP A 20 -48.54 -4.19 -6.21
N PRO A 21 -47.80 -4.02 -5.09
CA PRO A 21 -46.46 -4.56 -4.94
C PRO A 21 -46.56 -6.07 -4.88
N GLY A 22 -46.47 -6.70 -6.06
CA GLY A 22 -46.41 -8.14 -6.21
C GLY A 22 -45.36 -8.73 -5.25
N PRO A 23 -45.59 -9.95 -4.75
CA PRO A 23 -44.78 -10.57 -3.72
C PRO A 23 -43.29 -10.43 -4.06
N PRO A 24 -42.46 -9.95 -3.11
CA PRO A 24 -41.07 -9.60 -3.38
C PRO A 24 -40.39 -10.80 -4.03
N ALA A 25 -39.94 -10.60 -5.27
CA ALA A 25 -39.30 -11.65 -6.05
C ALA A 25 -38.18 -12.27 -5.19
N PRO A 26 -38.11 -13.61 -5.09
CA PRO A 26 -37.06 -14.27 -4.33
C PRO A 26 -35.70 -13.72 -4.77
N PRO A 27 -34.81 -13.35 -3.84
CA PRO A 27 -33.53 -12.76 -4.18
C PRO A 27 -32.83 -13.71 -5.16
N LEU A 28 -32.59 -13.21 -6.37
CA LEU A 28 -31.99 -13.98 -7.45
C LEU A 28 -30.61 -14.45 -6.98
N ARG A 29 -30.52 -15.72 -6.59
CA ARG A 29 -29.24 -16.34 -6.26
C ARG A 29 -28.38 -16.27 -7.51
N LEU A 30 -27.26 -15.57 -7.40
CA LEU A 30 -26.28 -15.52 -8.48
C LEU A 30 -25.88 -16.96 -8.86
N PRO A 31 -25.56 -17.23 -10.13
CA PRO A 31 -25.01 -18.51 -10.53
C PRO A 31 -23.83 -18.87 -9.61
N PRO A 32 -23.71 -20.12 -9.11
CA PRO A 32 -22.69 -20.51 -8.13
C PRO A 32 -21.27 -20.13 -8.55
N VAL A 33 -21.01 -20.11 -9.86
CA VAL A 33 -19.73 -19.70 -10.44
C VAL A 33 -19.37 -18.25 -10.11
N LYS A 34 -20.33 -17.32 -10.15
CA LYS A 34 -20.07 -15.91 -9.84
C LYS A 34 -19.70 -15.71 -8.37
N GLU A 35 -20.28 -16.50 -7.48
CA GLU A 35 -19.99 -16.44 -6.04
C GLU A 35 -18.56 -16.89 -5.74
N VAL A 36 -18.12 -18.00 -6.34
CA VAL A 36 -16.74 -18.51 -6.18
C VAL A 36 -15.72 -17.53 -6.75
N LEU A 37 -15.98 -16.96 -7.93
CA LEU A 37 -15.07 -16.00 -8.56
C LEU A 37 -15.05 -14.63 -7.87
N SER A 38 -16.01 -14.34 -7.00
CA SER A 38 -16.04 -13.11 -6.18
C SER A 38 -15.36 -13.31 -4.83
N ASN A 39 -15.02 -14.54 -4.45
CA ASN A 39 -14.42 -14.84 -3.16
C ASN A 39 -12.89 -14.65 -3.22
N TYR A 40 -12.44 -13.49 -2.75
CA TYR A 40 -11.02 -13.11 -2.71
C TYR A 40 -10.13 -14.16 -2.05
N THR A 41 -10.52 -14.64 -0.87
CA THR A 41 -9.74 -15.59 -0.06
C THR A 41 -9.55 -16.92 -0.80
N LEU A 42 -10.59 -17.40 -1.49
CA LEU A 42 -10.48 -18.62 -2.29
C LEU A 42 -9.54 -18.43 -3.49
N LEU A 43 -9.64 -17.31 -4.20
CA LEU A 43 -8.75 -17.01 -5.32
C LEU A 43 -7.29 -16.94 -4.87
N THR A 44 -6.99 -16.20 -3.80
CA THR A 44 -5.64 -16.11 -3.23
C THR A 44 -5.11 -17.49 -2.83
N ARG A 45 -5.96 -18.35 -2.24
CA ARG A 45 -5.58 -19.72 -1.87
C ARG A 45 -5.34 -20.62 -3.09
N ILE A 46 -6.08 -20.46 -4.18
CA ILE A 46 -5.84 -21.19 -5.43
C ILE A 46 -4.52 -20.73 -6.04
N PHE A 47 -4.31 -19.41 -6.14
CA PHE A 47 -3.13 -18.81 -6.74
C PHE A 47 -1.86 -19.07 -5.94
N SER A 48 -1.96 -19.21 -4.62
CA SER A 48 -0.83 -19.60 -3.77
C SER A 48 -0.32 -21.02 -4.03
N ASN A 49 -1.06 -21.88 -4.74
CA ASN A 49 -0.57 -23.19 -5.17
C ASN A 49 0.22 -23.15 -6.48
N ILE A 50 0.22 -22.01 -7.20
CA ILE A 50 0.90 -21.87 -8.50
C ILE A 50 2.41 -21.65 -8.30
N ILE A 51 2.81 -21.01 -7.20
CA ILE A 51 4.20 -20.84 -6.80
C ILE A 51 4.42 -21.62 -5.50
N PRO A 52 5.41 -22.54 -5.43
CA PRO A 52 5.76 -23.19 -4.16
C PRO A 52 6.15 -22.12 -3.13
N LEU A 53 5.49 -22.11 -1.97
CA LEU A 53 5.76 -21.14 -0.90
C LEU A 53 7.04 -21.47 -0.11
N ASP A 54 7.44 -22.74 -0.09
CA ASP A 54 8.53 -23.24 0.75
C ASP A 54 9.67 -23.71 -0.16
N ASP A 55 10.48 -22.75 -0.59
CA ASP A 55 11.31 -22.88 -1.79
C ASP A 55 12.80 -22.70 -1.50
N ARG A 56 13.28 -23.37 -0.44
CA ARG A 56 14.72 -23.53 -0.26
C ARG A 56 15.32 -24.48 -1.31
N ASP A 57 14.51 -25.38 -1.86
CA ASP A 57 14.95 -26.46 -2.74
C ASP A 57 14.19 -26.57 -4.08
N ALA A 58 13.12 -25.81 -4.33
CA ALA A 58 12.40 -25.96 -5.58
C ALA A 58 13.17 -25.31 -6.75
N ASN A 59 12.92 -25.89 -7.91
CA ASN A 59 13.63 -25.54 -9.12
C ASN A 59 13.23 -24.13 -9.57
N ARG A 60 14.20 -23.23 -9.68
CA ARG A 60 14.00 -21.83 -10.15
C ARG A 60 13.20 -21.72 -11.43
N ALA A 61 13.34 -22.67 -12.35
CA ALA A 61 12.56 -22.69 -13.58
C ALA A 61 11.05 -22.82 -13.31
N VAL A 62 10.67 -23.59 -12.28
CA VAL A 62 9.29 -23.76 -11.83
C VAL A 62 8.76 -22.47 -11.22
N ILE A 63 9.55 -21.79 -10.36
CA ILE A 63 9.18 -20.49 -9.79
C ILE A 63 8.96 -19.45 -10.90
N ALA A 64 9.89 -19.35 -11.84
CA ALA A 64 9.81 -18.40 -12.95
C ALA A 64 8.58 -18.68 -13.83
N ALA A 65 8.29 -19.97 -14.10
CA ALA A 65 7.08 -20.36 -14.83
C ALA A 65 5.80 -20.04 -14.03
N GLY A 66 5.79 -20.28 -12.72
CA GLY A 66 4.68 -19.95 -11.83
C GLY A 66 4.39 -18.45 -11.80
N ARG A 67 5.42 -17.61 -11.66
CA ARG A 67 5.30 -16.14 -11.75
C ARG A 67 4.76 -15.68 -13.09
N LYS A 68 5.24 -16.25 -14.21
CA LYS A 68 4.69 -15.96 -15.55
C LYS A 68 3.21 -16.31 -15.66
N ARG A 69 2.79 -17.45 -15.09
CA ARG A 69 1.38 -17.87 -15.06
C ARG A 69 0.53 -16.92 -14.21
N LEU A 70 0.98 -16.54 -13.01
CA LEU A 70 0.26 -15.57 -12.18
C LEU A 70 0.13 -14.21 -12.87
N LEU A 71 1.18 -13.74 -13.53
CA LEU A 71 1.12 -12.50 -14.30
C LEU A 71 0.11 -12.60 -15.45
N ALA A 72 0.05 -13.74 -16.13
CA ALA A 72 -0.96 -13.97 -17.16
C ALA A 72 -2.38 -13.96 -16.58
N ILE A 73 -2.60 -14.64 -15.44
CA ILE A 73 -3.89 -14.67 -14.72
C ILE A 73 -4.33 -13.26 -14.31
N ALA A 74 -3.41 -12.45 -13.77
CA ALA A 74 -3.69 -11.07 -13.36
C ALA A 74 -4.13 -10.18 -14.52
N ARG A 75 -3.79 -10.54 -15.77
CA ARG A 75 -4.17 -9.82 -17.00
C ARG A 75 -5.52 -10.27 -17.58
N VAL A 76 -6.06 -11.42 -17.16
CA VAL A 76 -7.31 -11.97 -17.72
C VAL A 76 -8.51 -11.12 -17.34
N CYS A 77 -8.66 -10.77 -16.06
CA CYS A 77 -9.78 -9.95 -15.59
C CYS A 77 -9.42 -9.15 -14.33
N SER A 78 -10.18 -8.09 -14.07
CA SER A 78 -9.98 -7.21 -12.92
C SER A 78 -10.19 -7.92 -11.58
N THR A 79 -11.09 -8.91 -11.50
CA THR A 79 -11.35 -9.67 -10.27
C THR A 79 -10.16 -10.56 -9.88
N PHE A 80 -9.39 -11.05 -10.86
CA PHE A 80 -8.19 -11.87 -10.59
C PHE A 80 -6.94 -11.03 -10.39
N ARG A 81 -6.95 -9.78 -10.85
CA ARG A 81 -5.79 -8.89 -10.82
C ARG A 81 -5.22 -8.75 -9.42
N ASP A 82 -6.03 -8.32 -8.46
CA ASP A 82 -5.55 -8.09 -7.10
C ASP A 82 -5.07 -9.37 -6.39
N PRO A 83 -5.84 -10.48 -6.32
CA PRO A 83 -5.38 -11.68 -5.63
C PRO A 83 -4.17 -12.34 -6.31
N ALA A 84 -4.07 -12.28 -7.65
CA ALA A 84 -2.90 -12.81 -8.35
C ALA A 84 -1.65 -11.95 -8.13
N LEU A 85 -1.81 -10.62 -8.10
CA LEU A 85 -0.72 -9.72 -7.75
C LEU A 85 -0.30 -9.92 -6.29
N ASP A 86 -1.21 -10.10 -5.34
CA ASP A 86 -0.85 -10.39 -3.94
C ASP A 86 0.04 -11.62 -3.85
N CYS A 87 -0.30 -12.73 -4.54
CA CYS A 87 0.55 -13.91 -4.59
C CYS A 87 1.90 -13.65 -5.29
N LEU A 88 1.92 -12.81 -6.32
CA LEU A 88 3.14 -12.48 -7.07
C LEU A 88 4.11 -11.63 -6.24
N TRP A 89 3.58 -10.66 -5.49
CA TRP A 89 4.35 -9.70 -4.68
C TRP A 89 4.70 -10.25 -3.31
N LYS A 90 3.97 -11.26 -2.80
CA LYS A 90 4.19 -11.88 -1.49
C LYS A 90 5.65 -12.23 -1.23
N CYS A 91 6.32 -12.87 -2.19
CA CYS A 91 7.72 -13.26 -2.09
C CYS A 91 8.50 -12.68 -3.29
N LEU A 92 9.28 -11.64 -3.05
CA LEU A 92 10.16 -11.05 -4.04
C LEU A 92 11.59 -11.57 -3.86
N GLY A 93 12.20 -11.98 -4.97
CA GLY A 93 13.62 -12.38 -4.98
C GLY A 93 14.60 -11.22 -5.22
N SER A 94 14.06 -10.02 -5.46
CA SER A 94 14.82 -8.81 -5.75
C SER A 94 13.93 -7.60 -5.51
N LEU A 95 14.53 -6.47 -5.13
CA LEU A 95 13.82 -5.19 -5.00
C LEU A 95 13.52 -4.55 -6.37
N VAL A 96 14.19 -5.00 -7.44
CA VAL A 96 14.06 -4.42 -8.80
C VAL A 96 12.60 -4.21 -9.23
N PRO A 97 11.67 -5.16 -9.07
CA PRO A 97 10.28 -4.96 -9.50
C PRO A 97 9.58 -3.80 -8.76
N LEU A 98 9.91 -3.57 -7.49
CA LEU A 98 9.41 -2.41 -6.74
C LEU A 98 10.06 -1.11 -7.21
N LEU A 99 11.37 -1.13 -7.46
CA LEU A 99 12.09 0.06 -7.96
C LEU A 99 11.56 0.50 -9.33
N LEU A 100 11.24 -0.45 -10.21
CA LEU A 100 10.65 -0.15 -11.52
C LEU A 100 9.25 0.49 -11.46
N LEU A 101 8.61 0.54 -10.29
CA LEU A 101 7.37 1.30 -10.08
C LEU A 101 7.62 2.77 -9.76
N ILE A 102 8.86 3.16 -9.44
CA ILE A 102 9.24 4.54 -9.17
C ILE A 102 9.54 5.19 -10.52
N ASP A 103 8.88 6.31 -10.80
CA ASP A 103 9.18 7.11 -11.99
C ASP A 103 10.61 7.65 -11.90
N GLY A 104 11.36 7.63 -13.01
CA GLY A 104 12.76 8.09 -13.04
C GLY A 104 13.81 7.01 -12.78
N VAL A 105 13.41 5.77 -12.49
CA VAL A 105 14.34 4.63 -12.52
C VAL A 105 14.62 4.26 -13.97
N SER A 106 15.90 4.36 -14.36
CA SER A 106 16.37 4.00 -15.69
C SER A 106 17.51 3.01 -15.58
N LEU A 107 17.67 2.17 -16.60
CA LEU A 107 18.78 1.23 -16.69
C LEU A 107 19.90 1.87 -17.52
N VAL A 108 20.98 2.29 -16.87
CA VAL A 108 22.15 2.93 -17.51
C VAL A 108 23.34 1.99 -17.38
N ASP A 109 23.94 1.59 -18.50
CA ASP A 109 25.10 0.69 -18.54
C ASP A 109 24.92 -0.64 -17.80
N GLY A 110 23.69 -1.17 -17.79
CA GLY A 110 23.40 -2.40 -17.07
C GLY A 110 23.49 -2.22 -15.55
N VAL A 111 23.26 -1.01 -15.04
CA VAL A 111 23.07 -0.68 -13.62
C VAL A 111 21.80 0.13 -13.51
N TYR A 112 20.92 -0.23 -12.57
CA TYR A 112 19.76 0.61 -12.31
C TYR A 112 20.24 1.93 -11.69
N ASN A 113 19.83 3.05 -12.28
CA ASN A 113 20.12 4.39 -11.81
C ASN A 113 18.80 5.12 -11.58
N ILE A 114 18.73 5.90 -10.50
CA ILE A 114 17.57 6.70 -10.16
C ILE A 114 18.05 8.14 -10.09
N ALA A 115 17.68 8.92 -11.11
CA ALA A 115 18.00 10.33 -11.14
C ALA A 115 17.05 11.07 -10.19
N ASP A 116 17.61 11.56 -9.08
CA ASP A 116 16.95 12.45 -8.12
C ASP A 116 15.52 12.06 -7.74
N ILE A 117 15.39 11.09 -6.80
CA ILE A 117 14.09 10.70 -6.26
C ILE A 117 13.55 11.84 -5.41
N GLN A 118 12.57 12.54 -5.94
CA GLN A 118 11.74 13.42 -5.13
C GLN A 118 10.67 12.57 -4.45
N ALA A 119 10.34 12.87 -3.19
CA ALA A 119 9.43 12.03 -2.40
C ALA A 119 8.00 11.99 -2.95
N ASP A 120 7.62 12.97 -3.77
CA ASP A 120 6.36 13.01 -4.52
C ASP A 120 6.33 12.03 -5.70
N GLN A 121 7.49 11.54 -6.17
CA GLN A 121 7.61 10.53 -7.23
C GLN A 121 7.34 9.10 -6.74
N LEU A 122 7.34 8.87 -5.42
CA LEU A 122 6.85 7.62 -4.84
C LEU A 122 5.33 7.59 -4.96
N GLY A 123 4.85 7.23 -6.14
CA GLY A 123 3.41 7.18 -6.44
C GLY A 123 2.66 6.19 -5.53
N PRO A 124 1.33 6.34 -5.41
CA PRO A 124 0.51 5.44 -4.58
C PRO A 124 0.60 3.97 -5.00
N LEU A 125 0.98 3.71 -6.26
CA LEU A 125 1.21 2.36 -6.77
C LEU A 125 2.41 1.68 -6.12
N PHE A 126 3.50 2.42 -5.87
CA PHE A 126 4.68 1.88 -5.19
C PHE A 126 4.29 1.35 -3.82
N PHE A 127 3.60 2.18 -3.01
CA PHE A 127 3.17 1.79 -1.67
C PHE A 127 2.17 0.64 -1.70
N LYS A 128 1.19 0.69 -2.60
CA LYS A 128 0.20 -0.39 -2.75
C LYS A 128 0.83 -1.73 -3.12
N CYS A 129 1.90 -1.72 -3.91
CA CYS A 129 2.65 -2.94 -4.24
C CYS A 129 3.60 -3.35 -3.11
N ALA A 130 4.26 -2.40 -2.45
CA ALA A 130 5.16 -2.64 -1.32
C ALA A 130 4.43 -3.26 -0.13
N GLU A 131 3.21 -2.84 0.16
CA GLU A 131 2.35 -3.39 1.21
C GLU A 131 2.09 -4.91 1.03
N ARG A 132 2.09 -5.38 -0.22
CA ARG A 132 1.85 -6.79 -0.54
C ARG A 132 3.11 -7.65 -0.38
N VAL A 133 4.28 -7.04 -0.23
CA VAL A 133 5.54 -7.78 -0.09
C VAL A 133 5.68 -8.25 1.34
N GLN A 134 5.58 -9.57 1.54
CA GLN A 134 5.71 -10.22 2.84
C GLN A 134 7.09 -10.81 3.08
N THR A 135 7.85 -11.10 2.02
CA THR A 135 9.19 -11.69 2.14
C THR A 135 10.06 -11.18 1.00
N LEU A 136 11.23 -10.67 1.36
CA LEU A 136 12.25 -10.20 0.42
C LEU A 136 13.48 -11.10 0.55
N GLU A 137 13.60 -12.06 -0.35
CA GLU A 137 14.76 -12.95 -0.39
C GLU A 137 15.89 -12.30 -1.17
N ILE A 138 16.70 -11.48 -0.50
CA ILE A 138 17.99 -11.03 -1.06
C ILE A 138 19.00 -12.17 -0.91
N SER A 139 18.87 -13.19 -1.76
CA SER A 139 19.86 -14.25 -1.85
C SER A 139 20.95 -13.83 -2.83
N GLU A 140 22.22 -13.89 -2.40
CA GLU A 140 23.40 -13.81 -3.28
C GLU A 140 23.27 -14.73 -4.50
N ARG A 141 22.60 -15.88 -4.32
CA ARG A 141 22.37 -16.84 -5.40
C ARG A 141 21.40 -16.33 -6.46
N MET A 142 20.53 -15.36 -6.18
CA MET A 142 19.62 -14.78 -7.18
C MET A 142 20.32 -13.71 -8.02
N ALA A 143 21.34 -13.04 -7.48
CA ALA A 143 22.17 -12.09 -8.24
C ALA A 143 22.97 -12.76 -9.37
N ILE A 144 23.23 -14.08 -9.27
CA ILE A 144 24.05 -14.82 -10.24
C ILE A 144 23.26 -15.26 -11.49
N VAL A 145 21.93 -15.41 -11.39
CA VAL A 145 21.14 -16.08 -12.46
C VAL A 145 20.31 -15.11 -13.29
N HIS A 146 20.00 -13.94 -12.77
CA HIS A 146 19.46 -12.91 -13.63
C HIS A 146 20.62 -12.12 -14.26
N LYS A 147 20.56 -11.93 -15.58
CA LYS A 147 21.22 -10.79 -16.26
C LYS A 147 20.66 -9.43 -15.79
N ASP A 148 19.97 -9.42 -14.65
CA ASP A 148 19.46 -8.21 -14.06
C ASP A 148 20.69 -7.49 -13.55
N ALA A 149 20.90 -6.34 -14.16
CA ALA A 149 21.78 -5.30 -13.71
C ALA A 149 21.87 -5.23 -12.19
N PRO A 150 23.08 -5.22 -11.60
CA PRO A 150 23.21 -4.94 -10.17
C PRO A 150 22.50 -3.62 -9.86
N ILE A 151 21.79 -3.60 -8.73
CA ILE A 151 21.26 -2.35 -8.18
C ILE A 151 22.46 -1.61 -7.60
N ASP A 152 22.67 -0.36 -8.00
CA ASP A 152 23.68 0.50 -7.41
C ASP A 152 23.46 0.59 -5.88
N PRO A 153 24.46 0.27 -5.03
CA PRO A 153 24.35 0.41 -3.58
C PRO A 153 23.84 1.77 -3.10
N ASN A 154 24.10 2.84 -3.85
CA ASN A 154 23.63 4.19 -3.57
C ASN A 154 22.10 4.31 -3.64
N ILE A 155 21.42 3.47 -4.41
CA ILE A 155 19.95 3.44 -4.46
C ILE A 155 19.38 3.09 -3.08
N TYR A 156 19.97 2.13 -2.38
CA TYR A 156 19.52 1.78 -1.04
C TYR A 156 19.73 2.94 -0.06
N LEU A 157 20.86 3.64 -0.17
CA LEU A 157 21.12 4.83 0.65
C LEU A 157 20.11 5.95 0.36
N LEU A 158 19.86 6.25 -0.91
CA LEU A 158 18.88 7.24 -1.34
C LEU A 158 17.47 6.90 -0.85
N LEU A 159 17.02 5.65 -1.01
CA LEU A 159 15.73 5.21 -0.50
C LEU A 159 15.64 5.34 1.01
N SER A 160 16.70 4.98 1.75
CA SER A 160 16.70 5.14 3.21
C SER A 160 16.57 6.60 3.63
N GLN A 161 17.27 7.52 2.95
CA GLN A 161 17.20 8.95 3.23
C GLN A 161 15.83 9.53 2.90
N GLN A 162 15.25 9.15 1.76
CA GLN A 162 13.92 9.63 1.36
C GLN A 162 12.81 9.12 2.28
N LEU A 163 12.92 7.86 2.72
CA LEU A 163 12.02 7.29 3.70
C LEU A 163 12.14 8.02 5.05
N GLU A 164 13.34 8.31 5.52
CA GLU A 164 13.57 9.07 6.75
C GLU A 164 12.97 10.48 6.65
N ALA A 165 13.22 11.19 5.55
CA ALA A 165 12.64 12.51 5.31
C ALA A 165 11.11 12.50 5.17
N ALA A 166 10.52 11.42 4.64
CA ALA A 166 9.08 11.25 4.57
C ALA A 166 8.48 11.07 5.98
N VAL A 167 9.14 10.27 6.82
CA VAL A 167 8.73 10.04 8.21
C VAL A 167 8.83 11.29 9.05
N ASP A 168 9.95 12.00 8.96
CA ASP A 168 10.14 13.26 9.69
C ASP A 168 9.07 14.29 9.30
N ARG A 169 8.74 14.41 8.01
CA ARG A 169 7.65 15.29 7.55
C ARG A 169 6.29 14.88 8.09
N ALA A 170 5.98 13.59 8.10
CA ALA A 170 4.72 13.10 8.65
C ALA A 170 4.61 13.36 10.16
N VAL A 171 5.71 13.14 10.90
CA VAL A 171 5.79 13.43 12.33
C VAL A 171 5.66 14.93 12.61
N ILE A 172 6.36 15.79 11.86
CA ILE A 172 6.25 17.25 12.00
C ILE A 172 4.82 17.71 11.68
N ALA A 173 4.22 17.26 10.58
CA ALA A 173 2.85 17.61 10.22
C ALA A 173 1.87 17.23 11.33
N TYR A 174 2.03 16.03 11.90
CA TYR A 174 1.23 15.58 13.03
C TYR A 174 1.40 16.45 14.27
N LEU A 175 2.65 16.79 14.64
CA LEU A 175 2.94 17.67 15.77
C LEU A 175 2.39 19.09 15.56
N SER A 176 2.46 19.62 14.34
CA SER A 176 1.89 20.93 13.99
C SER A 176 0.38 20.96 14.13
N LEU A 177 -0.32 19.91 13.69
CA LEU A 177 -1.77 19.77 13.87
C LEU A 177 -2.15 19.70 15.35
N PHE A 178 -1.31 19.06 16.18
CA PHE A 178 -1.52 19.00 17.62
C PHE A 178 -1.29 20.35 18.32
N HIS A 179 -0.24 21.08 17.93
CA HIS A 179 0.08 22.38 18.52
C HIS A 179 -0.86 23.51 18.10
N HIS A 180 -1.54 23.38 16.96
CA HIS A 180 -2.49 24.37 16.47
C HIS A 180 -3.94 24.10 16.87
N SER A 181 -4.21 23.07 17.69
CA SER A 181 -5.50 22.95 18.37
C SER A 181 -5.51 23.94 19.54
N PRO A 182 -6.26 25.05 19.48
CA PRO A 182 -6.38 25.97 20.60
C PRO A 182 -7.21 25.27 21.69
N PHE A 183 -6.55 24.46 22.50
CA PHE A 183 -7.08 24.01 23.77
C PHE A 183 -6.94 25.16 24.78
N THR A 184 -7.52 26.31 24.44
CA THR A 184 -7.50 27.51 25.30
C THR A 184 -8.77 27.52 26.13
N ASP A 185 -8.59 27.14 27.40
CA ASP A 185 -9.24 27.72 28.58
C ASP A 185 -10.68 28.22 28.39
N ALA A 186 -11.63 27.29 28.38
CA ALA A 186 -13.00 27.57 28.81
C ALA A 186 -13.15 27.23 30.30
N ALA A 187 -12.38 27.91 31.16
CA ALA A 187 -12.60 27.89 32.60
C ALA A 187 -13.21 29.23 33.05
N CYS A 188 -14.39 29.14 33.65
CA CYS A 188 -15.09 30.15 34.46
C CYS A 188 -15.90 31.24 33.74
N GLY A 189 -16.92 30.82 32.99
CA GLY A 189 -18.12 31.61 32.71
C GLY A 189 -19.38 30.84 33.10
N ARG A 190 -19.88 31.06 34.32
CA ARG A 190 -21.02 30.36 34.90
C ARG A 190 -22.31 30.67 34.12
N GLY A 191 -22.89 29.66 33.48
CA GLY A 191 -24.32 29.58 33.17
C GLY A 191 -24.77 30.04 31.78
N SER A 192 -24.70 29.15 30.80
CA SER A 192 -25.77 29.00 29.80
C SER A 192 -25.65 27.65 29.11
N ARG A 193 -26.71 26.85 29.30
CA ARG A 193 -26.93 25.54 28.71
C ARG A 193 -27.25 25.74 27.24
N THR A 194 -26.25 25.64 26.37
CA THR A 194 -26.47 25.53 24.92
C THR A 194 -25.75 24.28 24.43
N ASP A 195 -26.45 23.55 23.58
CA ASP A 195 -26.14 22.19 23.15
C ASP A 195 -24.72 22.06 22.58
N PHE A 196 -23.92 21.25 23.27
CA PHE A 196 -22.58 20.85 22.86
C PHE A 196 -22.73 19.90 21.66
N ARG A 197 -22.65 20.45 20.45
CA ARG A 197 -22.55 19.66 19.22
C ARG A 197 -21.13 19.15 19.05
N ASP A 198 -21.05 17.85 18.80
CA ASP A 198 -19.88 17.00 18.63
C ASP A 198 -18.68 17.67 17.92
N GLY A 199 -17.55 17.73 18.63
CA GLY A 199 -16.24 18.01 18.05
C GLY A 199 -15.77 16.81 17.23
N VAL A 200 -16.18 16.76 15.96
CA VAL A 200 -15.72 15.75 15.01
C VAL A 200 -14.29 16.10 14.59
N VAL A 201 -13.32 15.32 15.08
CA VAL A 201 -11.95 15.33 14.54
C VAL A 201 -12.04 15.02 13.03
N PRO A 202 -11.42 15.81 12.14
CA PRO A 202 -11.49 15.55 10.71
C PRO A 202 -10.88 14.18 10.39
N GLN A 203 -11.74 13.22 10.01
CA GLN A 203 -11.39 11.82 9.74
C GLN A 203 -10.23 11.63 8.74
N GLY A 204 -9.95 12.62 7.88
CA GLY A 204 -8.86 12.54 6.90
C GLY A 204 -7.46 12.50 7.52
N VAL A 205 -7.22 13.26 8.59
CA VAL A 205 -5.88 13.43 9.17
C VAL A 205 -5.39 12.16 9.87
N LEU A 206 -6.29 11.45 10.54
CA LEU A 206 -5.97 10.19 11.19
C LEU A 206 -5.70 9.09 10.15
N GLY A 207 -6.38 9.14 9.00
CA GLY A 207 -6.15 8.25 7.87
C GLY A 207 -4.74 8.38 7.29
N ASP A 208 -4.28 9.61 7.07
CA ASP A 208 -2.93 9.88 6.53
C ASP A 208 -1.82 9.45 7.51
N LEU A 209 -2.04 9.62 8.81
CA LEU A 209 -1.13 9.14 9.84
C LEU A 209 -1.06 7.61 9.86
N TRP A 210 -2.22 6.94 9.83
CA TRP A 210 -2.28 5.48 9.80
C TRP A 210 -1.65 4.91 8.52
N ASP A 211 -1.85 5.55 7.38
CA ASP A 211 -1.20 5.17 6.12
C ASP A 211 0.33 5.32 6.22
N THR A 212 0.81 6.38 6.86
CA THR A 212 2.26 6.56 7.11
C THR A 212 2.80 5.50 8.08
N VAL A 213 2.08 5.19 9.15
CA VAL A 213 2.43 4.14 10.10
C VAL A 213 2.41 2.77 9.41
N LEU A 214 1.42 2.47 8.57
CA LEU A 214 1.36 1.25 7.76
C LEU A 214 2.53 1.13 6.79
N LYS A 215 2.90 2.23 6.10
CA LYS A 215 4.08 2.29 5.22
C LYS A 215 5.37 2.04 6.00
N LEU A 216 5.50 2.64 7.18
CA LEU A 216 6.63 2.42 8.10
C LEU A 216 6.69 0.97 8.59
N THR A 217 5.55 0.37 8.93
CA THR A 217 5.47 -1.02 9.40
C THR A 217 5.74 -2.01 8.27
N ALA A 218 5.31 -1.71 7.04
CA ALA A 218 5.65 -2.50 5.84
C ALA A 218 7.14 -2.44 5.53
N LEU A 219 7.78 -1.28 5.73
CA LEU A 219 9.23 -1.14 5.60
C LEU A 219 9.99 -1.86 6.73
N GLU A 220 9.48 -1.83 7.96
CA GLU A 220 10.02 -2.65 9.05
C GLU A 220 9.85 -4.15 8.76
N ALA A 221 8.74 -4.57 8.18
CA ALA A 221 8.56 -5.95 7.72
C ALA A 221 9.60 -6.31 6.64
N LEU A 222 9.85 -5.43 5.67
CA LEU A 222 10.92 -5.60 4.67
C LEU A 222 12.32 -5.67 5.32
N SER A 223 12.54 -4.93 6.41
CA SER A 223 13.75 -4.97 7.23
C SER A 223 13.91 -6.33 7.92
N ILE A 224 12.84 -6.87 8.50
CA ILE A 224 12.83 -8.17 9.19
C ILE A 224 12.97 -9.34 8.22
N CYS A 225 12.45 -9.20 7.00
CA CYS A 225 12.52 -10.25 5.96
C CYS A 225 13.89 -10.39 5.31
N LEU A 226 14.82 -9.46 5.55
CA LEU A 226 16.19 -9.59 5.11
C LEU A 226 16.87 -10.71 5.91
N PRO A 227 17.39 -11.76 5.26
CA PRO A 227 18.03 -12.85 5.97
C PRO A 227 19.23 -12.30 6.75
N LYS A 228 19.26 -12.56 8.07
CA LYS A 228 20.50 -12.46 8.87
C LYS A 228 21.49 -13.48 8.31
N SER A 229 22.22 -13.09 7.27
CA SER A 229 23.28 -13.89 6.70
C SER A 229 24.30 -14.19 7.80
N ARG A 230 24.53 -15.47 8.09
CA ARG A 230 25.60 -15.91 9.01
C ARG A 230 26.98 -15.93 8.35
N PHE A 231 27.07 -15.59 7.06
CA PHE A 231 28.31 -15.56 6.29
C PHE A 231 28.39 -14.23 5.53
N ASN A 232 29.33 -13.39 5.96
CA ASN A 232 29.55 -11.99 5.58
C ASN A 232 28.46 -10.98 6.01
N PRO A 233 28.84 -9.89 6.70
CA PRO A 233 27.92 -8.78 6.91
C PRO A 233 27.49 -8.24 5.55
N PRO A 234 26.19 -7.95 5.34
CA PRO A 234 25.75 -7.28 4.13
C PRO A 234 26.52 -5.95 4.00
N SER A 235 26.68 -5.46 2.77
CA SER A 235 27.30 -4.15 2.51
C SER A 235 26.81 -3.12 3.54
N GLY A 236 27.71 -2.30 4.08
CA GLY A 236 27.42 -1.43 5.24
C GLY A 236 26.16 -0.56 5.07
N SER A 237 25.79 -0.25 3.83
CA SER A 237 24.57 0.45 3.43
C SER A 237 23.28 -0.26 3.84
N LEU A 238 23.19 -1.57 3.67
CA LEU A 238 21.99 -2.35 4.01
C LEU A 238 21.86 -2.51 5.52
N TRP A 239 22.98 -2.69 6.23
CA TRP A 239 22.99 -2.72 7.68
C TRP A 239 22.56 -1.37 8.29
N LEU A 240 23.03 -0.26 7.71
CA LEU A 240 22.58 1.09 8.08
C LEU A 240 21.08 1.29 7.87
N LEU A 241 20.54 0.81 6.75
CA LEU A 241 19.11 0.91 6.43
C LEU A 241 18.27 0.10 7.43
N LEU A 242 18.67 -1.14 7.73
CA LEU A 242 18.04 -1.98 8.75
C LEU A 242 18.03 -1.31 10.13
N ASN A 243 19.18 -0.80 10.56
CA ASN A 243 19.34 -0.17 11.88
C ASN A 243 18.51 1.12 12.00
N ARG A 244 18.43 1.90 10.92
CA ARG A 244 17.58 3.11 10.86
C ARG A 244 16.10 2.75 10.92
N LEU A 245 15.65 1.73 10.19
CA LEU A 245 14.25 1.28 10.23
C LEU A 245 13.84 0.79 11.62
N THR A 246 14.70 0.06 12.33
CA THR A 246 14.42 -0.34 13.72
C THR A 246 14.35 0.83 14.69
N HIS A 247 15.12 1.90 14.44
CA HIS A 247 15.05 3.10 15.26
C HIS A 247 13.74 3.88 15.01
N LEU A 248 13.30 3.93 13.75
CA LEU A 248 12.04 4.55 13.36
C LEU A 248 10.83 3.80 13.93
N SER A 249 10.83 2.46 13.93
CA SER A 249 9.71 1.71 14.52
C SER A 249 9.59 1.93 16.03
N SER A 250 10.71 1.95 16.75
CA SER A 250 10.77 2.29 18.18
C SER A 250 10.19 3.68 18.48
N LEU A 251 10.52 4.69 17.64
CA LEU A 251 9.95 6.03 17.76
C LEU A 251 8.44 6.05 17.50
N THR A 252 7.99 5.34 16.46
CA THR A 252 6.57 5.25 16.10
C THR A 252 5.76 4.60 17.23
N LEU A 253 6.29 3.54 17.83
CA LEU A 253 5.66 2.81 18.93
C LEU A 253 5.61 3.63 20.22
N ARG A 254 6.63 4.46 20.49
CA ARG A 254 6.63 5.44 21.59
C ARG A 254 5.61 6.55 21.40
N LEU A 255 5.46 7.05 20.17
CA LEU A 255 4.45 8.05 19.84
C LEU A 255 3.03 7.47 20.01
N ALA A 256 2.78 6.27 19.47
CA ALA A 256 1.51 5.56 19.61
C ALA A 256 1.16 5.27 21.09
N THR A 257 2.12 4.83 21.90
CA THR A 257 1.89 4.58 23.33
C THR A 257 1.62 5.87 24.11
N SER A 258 2.28 6.98 23.78
CA SER A 258 1.97 8.28 24.40
C SER A 258 0.57 8.79 24.06
N LEU A 259 0.02 8.40 22.90
CA LEU A 259 -1.33 8.74 22.47
C LEU A 259 -2.39 7.91 23.20
N ILE A 260 -2.10 6.66 23.56
CA ILE A 260 -3.03 5.79 24.31
C ILE A 260 -3.11 6.18 25.79
N GLN A 261 -2.04 6.76 26.35
CA GLN A 261 -1.99 7.14 27.77
C GLN A 261 -2.61 8.50 28.09
N ARG A 262 -3.10 9.24 27.09
CA ARG A 262 -3.74 10.55 27.24
C ARG A 262 -5.22 10.46 26.87
#